data_AF-A0A3D2RWV4-F1
#
_entry.id   AF-A0A3D2RWV4-F1
#
_cell.length_a   1.000
_cell.length_b   1.000
_cell.length_c   1.000
_cell.angle_alpha   90.00
_cell.angle_beta   90.00
_cell.angle_gamma   90.00
#
_symmetry.space_group_name_H-M   'P 1'
#
loop_
_entity.id
_entity.type
_entity.pdbx_description
1 polymer ?
#
loop_
_entity_poly.entity_id
_entity_poly.type
_entity_poly.pdbx_seq_one_letter_code
_entity_poly.pdbx_strand_id
1 'polypeptide(L)'
;MKELLPRSLFEKHPEMFRMDKKGKRQRNDNLCVHSEKALEVVCANAIKIGNVLKPTTGRYFYWIDDARDMCRCDKCHEYSDSEQALILENRILKALRTIDKNATLAHLAYSNTIMPSEKIKPDASMFLEFAPIHH
;
A
#
# COMPACT_ATOMS: atom_id res chain seq x y z
N MET A 1 -3.98 4.76 4.76
CA MET A 1 -4.45 4.80 3.35
C MET A 1 -5.41 5.95 2.98
N LYS A 2 -6.29 6.43 3.87
CA LYS A 2 -7.39 7.38 3.52
C LYS A 2 -6.94 8.66 2.80
N GLU A 3 -5.77 9.20 3.15
CA GLU A 3 -5.16 10.37 2.50
C GLU A 3 -4.59 10.06 1.10
N LEU A 4 -4.17 8.82 0.87
CA LEU A 4 -3.60 8.39 -0.40
C LEU A 4 -4.69 7.98 -1.40
N LEU A 5 -5.77 7.35 -0.91
CA LEU A 5 -6.93 6.97 -1.71
C LEU A 5 -8.23 7.57 -1.11
N PRO A 6 -8.68 8.73 -1.64
CA PRO A 6 -9.90 9.39 -1.17
C PRO A 6 -11.15 8.51 -1.30
N ARG A 7 -11.93 8.42 -0.23
CA ARG A 7 -13.09 7.49 -0.13
C ARG A 7 -14.30 7.91 -0.95
N SER A 8 -14.35 9.17 -1.37
CA SER A 8 -15.35 9.69 -2.32
C SER A 8 -15.21 9.07 -3.71
N LEU A 9 -14.03 8.54 -4.07
CA LEU A 9 -13.80 7.88 -5.35
C LEU A 9 -14.55 6.55 -5.46
N PHE A 10 -14.97 5.95 -4.35
CA PHE A 10 -15.71 4.68 -4.37
C PHE A 10 -16.99 4.74 -5.21
N GLU A 11 -17.62 5.91 -5.29
CA GLU A 11 -18.91 6.08 -5.97
C GLU A 11 -18.78 5.95 -7.48
N LYS A 12 -17.63 6.38 -8.00
CA LYS A 12 -17.34 6.40 -9.43
C LYS A 12 -16.44 5.24 -9.84
N HIS A 13 -15.58 4.81 -8.92
CA HIS A 13 -14.51 3.84 -9.18
C HIS A 13 -14.39 2.79 -8.05
N PRO A 14 -15.43 1.99 -7.77
CA PRO A 14 -15.37 0.98 -6.72
C PRO A 14 -14.31 -0.10 -6.99
N GLU A 15 -13.88 -0.29 -8.24
CA GLU A 15 -12.79 -1.20 -8.63
C GLU A 15 -11.43 -0.85 -8.03
N MET A 16 -11.24 0.40 -7.62
CA MET A 16 -10.01 0.86 -6.97
C MET A 16 -9.84 0.26 -5.57
N PHE A 17 -10.93 -0.18 -4.95
CA PHE A 17 -10.96 -0.54 -3.54
C PHE A 17 -10.92 -2.06 -3.36
N ARG A 18 -10.52 -2.52 -2.18
CA ARG A 18 -10.40 -3.95 -1.90
C ARG A 18 -11.75 -4.66 -2.10
N MET A 19 -11.69 -5.89 -2.60
CA MET A 19 -12.82 -6.82 -2.57
C MET A 19 -12.67 -7.71 -1.34
N ASP A 20 -13.76 -7.93 -0.59
CA ASP A 20 -13.78 -8.88 0.52
C ASP A 20 -13.94 -10.33 0.05
N LYS A 21 -13.89 -11.28 0.99
CA LYS A 21 -14.05 -12.72 0.71
C LYS A 21 -15.45 -13.10 0.19
N LYS A 22 -16.43 -12.20 0.25
CA LYS A 22 -17.80 -12.40 -0.26
C LYS A 22 -17.97 -11.77 -1.66
N GLY A 23 -16.88 -11.30 -2.28
CA GLY A 23 -16.92 -10.67 -3.59
C GLY A 23 -17.41 -9.23 -3.60
N LYS A 24 -17.54 -8.57 -2.43
CA LYS A 24 -18.05 -7.19 -2.34
C LYS A 24 -16.90 -6.19 -2.25
N ARG A 25 -16.95 -5.14 -3.08
CA ARG A 25 -16.03 -4.00 -2.97
C ARG A 25 -16.31 -3.21 -1.69
N GLN A 26 -15.26 -2.90 -0.95
CA GLN A 26 -15.35 -2.22 0.34
C GLN A 26 -14.81 -0.80 0.21
N ARG A 27 -15.63 0.19 0.57
CA ARG A 27 -15.23 1.61 0.53
C ARG A 27 -14.04 1.90 1.45
N ASN A 28 -14.05 1.27 2.61
CA ASN A 28 -13.09 1.53 3.68
C ASN A 28 -11.88 0.58 3.59
N ASP A 29 -10.83 0.95 4.32
CA ASP A 29 -9.59 0.20 4.45
C ASP A 29 -8.76 0.17 3.15
N ASN A 30 -8.12 -0.96 2.87
CA ASN A 30 -7.18 -1.14 1.78
C ASN A 30 -7.78 -1.00 0.37
N LEU A 31 -6.89 -1.04 -0.61
CA LEU A 31 -7.19 -0.92 -2.04
C LEU A 31 -7.02 -2.24 -2.79
N CYS A 32 -7.38 -2.24 -4.07
CA CYS A 32 -7.05 -3.31 -5.00
C CYS A 32 -5.68 -3.05 -5.64
N VAL A 33 -4.66 -3.82 -5.27
CA VAL A 33 -3.29 -3.64 -5.80
C VAL A 33 -3.13 -4.02 -7.28
N HIS A 34 -4.20 -4.52 -7.91
CA HIS A 34 -4.29 -4.76 -9.36
C HIS A 34 -5.17 -3.73 -10.08
N SER A 35 -5.61 -2.67 -9.40
CA SER A 35 -6.25 -1.53 -10.04
C SER A 35 -5.20 -0.46 -10.34
N GLU A 36 -4.81 -0.33 -11.61
CA GLU A 36 -3.82 0.69 -12.00
C GLU A 36 -4.28 2.10 -11.63
N LYS A 37 -5.58 2.41 -11.78
CA LYS A 37 -6.14 3.69 -11.33
C LYS A 37 -5.94 3.92 -9.83
N ALA A 38 -6.11 2.89 -9.01
CA ALA A 38 -5.87 3.00 -7.57
C ALA A 38 -4.41 3.33 -7.27
N LEU A 39 -3.50 2.62 -7.92
CA LEU A 39 -2.07 2.81 -7.75
C LEU A 39 -1.62 4.19 -8.25
N GLU A 40 -2.14 4.67 -9.38
CA GLU A 40 -1.89 6.01 -9.92
C GLU A 40 -2.32 7.10 -8.94
N VAL A 41 -3.55 7.01 -8.40
CA VAL A 41 -4.07 7.98 -7.42
C VAL A 41 -3.23 7.96 -6.15
N VAL A 42 -2.92 6.77 -5.61
CA VAL A 42 -2.08 6.62 -4.42
C VAL A 42 -0.69 7.19 -4.64
N CYS A 43 -0.04 6.88 -5.76
CA CYS A 43 1.30 7.40 -6.09
C CYS A 43 1.29 8.92 -6.26
N ALA A 44 0.29 9.47 -6.96
CA ALA A 44 0.15 10.91 -7.15
C ALA A 44 -0.06 11.64 -5.82
N ASN A 45 -0.88 11.09 -4.92
CA ASN A 45 -1.10 11.67 -3.60
C ASN A 45 0.11 11.48 -2.67
N ALA A 46 0.83 10.36 -2.75
CA ALA A 46 2.09 10.15 -2.04
C ALA A 46 3.15 11.18 -2.43
N ILE A 47 3.26 11.52 -3.72
CA ILE A 47 4.13 12.60 -4.23
C ILE A 47 3.69 13.96 -3.68
N LYS A 48 2.39 14.29 -3.75
CA LYS A 48 1.86 15.56 -3.22
C LYS A 48 2.18 15.73 -1.74
N ILE A 49 1.88 14.72 -0.93
CA ILE A 49 2.16 14.73 0.51
C ILE A 49 3.67 14.78 0.74
N GLY A 50 4.46 13.99 0.02
CA GLY A 50 5.91 13.93 0.17
C GLY A 50 6.65 15.21 -0.25
N ASN A 51 6.06 16.06 -1.10
CA ASN A 51 6.58 17.39 -1.40
C ASN A 51 6.30 18.41 -0.28
N VAL A 52 5.16 18.28 0.40
CA VAL A 52 4.76 19.17 1.50
C VAL A 52 5.45 18.77 2.81
N LEU A 53 5.46 17.47 3.10
CA LEU A 53 5.97 16.85 4.31
C LEU A 53 7.24 16.03 4.01
N LYS A 54 8.22 16.67 3.36
CA LYS A 54 9.46 16.00 2.95
C LYS A 54 10.30 15.64 4.18
N PRO A 55 10.61 14.36 4.43
CA PRO A 55 11.49 13.97 5.52
C PRO A 55 12.93 14.41 5.24
N THR A 56 13.65 14.83 6.28
CA THR A 56 15.09 15.16 6.17
C THR A 56 15.98 13.92 6.06
N THR A 57 15.44 12.74 6.43
CA THR A 57 16.15 11.46 6.44
C THR A 57 15.97 10.64 5.15
N GLY A 58 15.07 11.07 4.26
CA GLY A 58 14.63 10.26 3.13
C GLY A 58 13.78 9.04 3.53
N ARG A 59 13.38 8.89 4.80
CA ARG A 59 12.52 7.78 5.26
C ARG A 59 11.06 8.18 5.22
N TYR A 60 10.29 7.53 4.35
CA TYR A 60 8.84 7.69 4.25
C TYR A 60 8.12 6.53 4.94
N PHE A 61 6.94 6.82 5.50
CA PHE A 61 6.12 5.87 6.24
C PHE A 61 4.71 5.83 5.62
N TYR A 62 4.61 5.20 4.45
CA TYR A 62 3.34 4.97 3.77
C TYR A 62 3.12 3.47 3.60
N TRP A 63 2.02 2.97 4.16
CA TRP A 63 1.68 1.55 4.15
C TRP A 63 0.16 1.34 4.08
N ILE A 64 -0.25 0.07 4.06
CA ILE A 64 -1.64 -0.40 4.08
C ILE A 64 -2.38 -0.01 5.36
N ASP A 65 -3.72 0.09 5.35
CA ASP A 65 -4.49 0.36 6.58
C ASP A 65 -4.34 -0.75 7.62
N ASP A 66 -4.30 -0.31 8.88
CA ASP A 66 -3.77 -1.13 9.95
C ASP A 66 -4.67 -2.30 10.38
N ALA A 67 -4.09 -3.52 10.46
CA ALA A 67 -4.77 -4.76 10.83
C ALA A 67 -6.09 -4.99 10.04
N ARG A 68 -6.12 -4.52 8.79
CA ARG A 68 -7.26 -4.70 7.87
C ARG A 68 -6.93 -5.68 6.77
N ASP A 69 -7.96 -6.40 6.31
CA ASP A 69 -7.87 -7.30 5.16
C ASP A 69 -7.39 -6.56 3.90
N MET A 70 -6.61 -7.27 3.08
CA MET A 70 -6.29 -6.84 1.71
C MET A 70 -7.35 -7.31 0.70
N CYS A 71 -7.09 -7.08 -0.59
CA CYS A 71 -8.03 -7.40 -1.65
C CYS A 71 -8.10 -8.91 -1.91
N ARG A 72 -9.31 -9.39 -2.22
CA ARG A 72 -9.62 -10.80 -2.52
C ARG A 72 -10.30 -10.97 -3.88
N CYS A 73 -10.10 -10.03 -4.82
CA CYS A 73 -10.58 -10.23 -6.19
C CYS A 73 -9.78 -11.33 -6.91
N ASP A 74 -10.27 -11.75 -8.08
CA ASP A 74 -9.69 -12.83 -8.89
C ASP A 74 -8.19 -12.67 -9.20
N LYS A 75 -7.64 -11.47 -9.15
CA LYS A 75 -6.18 -11.26 -9.30
C LYS A 75 -5.43 -11.19 -7.98
N CYS A 76 -6.07 -10.67 -6.94
CA CYS A 76 -5.40 -10.45 -5.64
C CYS A 76 -5.42 -11.69 -4.75
N HIS A 77 -6.35 -12.63 -4.96
CA HIS A 77 -6.48 -13.82 -4.12
C HIS A 77 -5.26 -14.76 -4.18
N GLU A 78 -4.43 -14.65 -5.22
CA GLU A 78 -3.19 -15.43 -5.37
C GLU A 78 -2.02 -14.91 -4.52
N TYR A 79 -2.20 -13.77 -3.85
CA TYR A 79 -1.16 -13.08 -3.08
C TYR A 79 -1.57 -12.93 -1.62
N SER A 80 -0.63 -13.22 -0.72
CA SER A 80 -0.71 -12.92 0.71
C SER A 80 -0.82 -11.41 0.97
N ASP A 81 -1.20 -11.04 2.20
CA ASP A 81 -1.33 -9.64 2.56
C ASP A 81 0.02 -8.90 2.53
N SER A 82 1.11 -9.57 2.93
CA SER A 82 2.49 -9.07 2.81
C SER A 82 2.89 -8.82 1.35
N GLU A 83 2.54 -9.72 0.45
CA GLU A 83 2.82 -9.57 -0.98
C GLU A 83 2.03 -8.41 -1.57
N GLN A 84 0.75 -8.27 -1.23
CA GLN A 84 -0.05 -7.14 -1.68
C GLN A 84 0.48 -5.81 -1.12
N ALA A 85 0.91 -5.77 0.15
CA ALA A 85 1.57 -4.61 0.73
C ALA A 85 2.83 -4.23 -0.07
N LEU A 86 3.71 -5.19 -0.37
CA LEU A 86 4.92 -4.93 -1.14
C LEU A 86 4.64 -4.49 -2.59
N ILE A 87 3.60 -5.01 -3.25
CA ILE A 87 3.20 -4.53 -4.59
C ILE A 87 2.88 -3.04 -4.53
N LEU A 88 2.09 -2.62 -3.53
CA LEU A 88 1.72 -1.23 -3.33
C LEU A 88 2.94 -0.37 -2.99
N GLU A 89 3.71 -0.79 -2.01
CA GLU A 89 4.82 -0.03 -1.46
C GLU A 89 5.95 0.15 -2.48
N ASN A 90 6.27 -0.88 -3.27
CA ASN A 90 7.22 -0.75 -4.39
C ASN A 90 6.78 0.32 -5.40
N ARG A 91 5.47 0.40 -5.70
CA ARG A 91 4.92 1.42 -6.61
C ARG A 91 5.03 2.81 -6.01
N ILE A 92 4.70 2.96 -4.72
CA ILE A 92 4.84 4.22 -3.99
C ILE A 92 6.30 4.68 -3.94
N LEU A 93 7.23 3.79 -3.59
CA LEU A 93 8.66 4.11 -3.51
C LEU A 93 9.21 4.58 -4.86
N LYS A 94 8.84 3.90 -5.96
CA LYS A 94 9.19 4.34 -7.31
C LYS A 94 8.68 5.75 -7.60
N ALA A 95 7.45 6.07 -7.18
CA ALA A 95 6.87 7.40 -7.34
C ALA A 95 7.59 8.45 -6.49
N LEU A 96 7.87 8.16 -5.21
CA LEU A 96 8.60 9.05 -4.30
C LEU A 96 10.01 9.39 -4.81
N ARG A 97 10.70 8.42 -5.43
CA ARG A 97 12.02 8.64 -6.03
C ARG A 97 12.06 9.68 -7.14
N THR A 98 10.90 10.06 -7.71
CA THR A 98 10.82 11.16 -8.68
C THR A 98 10.99 12.55 -8.04
N ILE A 99 10.73 12.69 -6.74
CA ILE A 99 10.86 13.95 -5.97
C ILE A 99 11.95 13.90 -4.90
N ASP A 100 12.40 12.70 -4.53
CA ASP A 100 13.49 12.49 -3.59
C ASP A 100 14.31 11.26 -3.99
N LYS A 101 15.49 11.49 -4.59
CA LYS A 101 16.38 10.42 -5.06
C LYS A 101 16.85 9.49 -3.93
N ASN A 102 16.83 9.96 -2.69
CA ASN A 102 17.23 9.19 -1.51
C ASN A 102 16.03 8.58 -0.78
N ALA A 103 14.82 8.64 -1.36
CA ALA A 103 13.63 8.07 -0.76
C ALA A 103 13.84 6.58 -0.46
N THR A 104 13.49 6.23 0.77
CA THR A 104 13.33 4.88 1.31
C THR A 104 11.93 4.78 1.88
N LEU A 105 11.37 3.57 1.92
CA LEU A 105 9.99 3.35 2.36
C LEU A 105 9.90 2.22 3.38
N ALA A 106 9.16 2.45 4.46
CA ALA A 106 8.88 1.45 5.47
C ALA A 106 7.99 0.33 4.92
N HIS A 107 8.36 -0.92 5.17
CA HIS A 107 7.47 -2.08 5.12
C HIS A 107 7.10 -2.47 6.55
N LEU A 108 5.82 -2.34 6.92
CA LEU A 108 5.36 -2.68 8.26
C LEU A 108 4.98 -4.16 8.34
N ALA A 109 5.78 -4.94 9.06
CA ALA A 109 5.55 -6.36 9.31
C ALA A 109 4.91 -6.57 10.68
N TYR A 110 3.60 -6.82 10.68
CA TYR A 110 2.80 -7.11 11.87
C TYR A 110 1.45 -7.74 11.49
N SER A 111 0.77 -8.40 12.44
CA SER A 111 -0.56 -8.96 12.21
C SER A 111 -0.64 -9.79 10.91
N ASN A 112 -1.47 -9.39 9.93
CA ASN A 112 -1.62 -10.07 8.65
C ASN A 112 -0.41 -9.94 7.71
N THR A 113 0.54 -9.04 7.98
CA THR A 113 1.81 -8.92 7.24
C THR A 113 3.02 -9.48 7.99
N ILE A 114 2.81 -10.26 9.07
CA ILE A 114 3.91 -10.80 9.89
C ILE A 114 4.78 -11.81 9.13
N MET A 115 4.15 -12.58 8.22
CA MET A 115 4.87 -13.56 7.41
C MET A 115 5.54 -12.85 6.24
N PRO A 116 6.82 -13.13 5.94
CA PRO A 116 7.50 -12.50 4.83
C PRO A 116 6.87 -12.89 3.49
N SER A 117 7.03 -12.03 2.49
CA SER A 117 6.63 -12.31 1.11
C SER A 117 7.52 -13.38 0.48
N GLU A 118 6.90 -14.32 -0.24
CA GLU A 118 7.61 -15.37 -0.98
C GLU A 118 7.75 -15.03 -2.47
N LYS A 119 6.73 -14.41 -3.08
CA LYS A 119 6.70 -14.12 -4.53
C LYS A 119 7.16 -12.71 -4.88
N ILE A 120 6.91 -11.73 -4.02
CA ILE A 120 7.19 -10.32 -4.29
C ILE A 120 8.46 -9.90 -3.56
N LYS A 121 9.45 -9.45 -4.33
CA LYS A 121 10.70 -8.93 -3.77
C LYS A 121 10.55 -7.44 -3.42
N PRO A 122 10.93 -7.00 -2.20
CA PRO A 122 11.01 -5.58 -1.90
C PRO A 122 12.15 -4.92 -2.69
N ASP A 123 11.95 -3.67 -3.08
CA ASP A 123 13.03 -2.82 -3.59
C ASP A 123 14.13 -2.67 -2.51
N ALA A 124 15.39 -2.58 -2.93
CA ALA A 124 16.54 -2.52 -2.03
C ALA A 124 16.56 -1.27 -1.11
N SER A 125 15.78 -0.22 -1.41
CA SER A 125 15.61 0.94 -0.52
C SER A 125 14.37 0.87 0.36
N MET A 126 13.71 -0.28 0.45
CA MET A 126 12.73 -0.51 1.51
C MET A 126 13.44 -0.87 2.81
N PHE A 127 12.90 -0.44 3.95
CA PHE A 127 13.37 -0.85 5.27
C PHE A 127 12.23 -1.48 6.07
N LEU A 128 12.59 -2.47 6.89
CA LEU A 128 11.63 -3.20 7.70
C LEU A 128 11.30 -2.43 8.97
N GLU A 129 10.01 -2.24 9.23
CA GLU A 129 9.48 -1.88 10.54
C GLU A 129 8.78 -3.12 11.11
N PHE A 130 9.39 -3.76 12.11
CA PHE A 130 8.89 -4.98 12.71
C PHE A 130 8.20 -4.67 14.04
N ALA A 131 6.88 -4.87 14.09
CA ALA A 131 6.05 -4.51 15.24
C ALA A 131 5.10 -5.66 15.63
N PRO A 132 5.62 -6.81 16.08
CA PRO A 132 4.80 -7.99 16.36
C PRO A 132 3.82 -7.71 17.51
N ILE A 133 2.54 -7.85 17.22
CA ILE A 133 1.47 -7.85 18.22
C ILE A 133 0.78 -9.21 18.10
N HIS A 134 0.68 -9.92 19.20
CA HIS A 134 -0.10 -11.16 19.31
C HIS A 134 -1.45 -10.81 19.95
N HIS A 135 -2.53 -11.22 19.29
CA HIS A 135 -3.90 -11.15 19.84
C HIS A 135 -4.26 -12.46 20.54
#